data_AF-A0A4Q3DLP8-F1
#
_entry.id   AF-A0A4Q3DLP8-F1
#
_cell.length_a   1.000
_cell.length_b   1.000
_cell.length_c   1.000
_cell.angle_alpha   90.00
_cell.angle_beta   90.00
_cell.angle_gamma   90.00
#
_symmetry.space_group_name_H-M   'P 1'
#
loop_
_entity.id
_entity.type
_entity.pdbx_description
1 polymer ?
#
loop_
_entity_poly.entity_id
_entity_poly.type
_entity_poly.pdbx_seq_one_letter_code
_entity_poly.pdbx_strand_id
1 'polypeptide(L)'
;MDLTREERDRTDEYEKEEAMLVVNVEVWPWGREERKYKIGEITAGNIAGGRISSYKVRVQQAGYEPEGVPAIDEEFLLRDHDRGTGAMALIRDALLIAVPPPVISSDRSEAGVGSTLPEE
;
A
#
# COMPACT_ATOMS: atom_id res chain seq x y z
N MET A 1 -43.25 6.84 0.54
CA MET A 1 -42.99 5.72 1.46
C MET A 1 -41.54 5.88 1.88
N ASP A 2 -41.31 6.33 3.11
CA ASP A 2 -39.96 6.52 3.67
C ASP A 2 -39.38 5.17 4.10
N LEU A 3 -38.18 4.87 3.62
CA LEU A 3 -37.42 3.68 4.02
C LEU A 3 -37.04 3.75 5.50
N THR A 4 -37.05 2.59 6.15
CA THR A 4 -36.79 2.46 7.58
C THR A 4 -35.33 2.80 7.93
N ARG A 5 -35.06 3.18 9.19
CA ARG A 5 -33.72 3.56 9.67
C ARG A 5 -32.68 2.43 9.49
N GLU A 6 -33.11 1.17 9.59
CA GLU A 6 -32.27 -0.02 9.35
C GLU A 6 -32.03 -0.30 7.85
N GLU A 7 -32.91 0.19 6.98
CA GLU A 7 -32.63 0.21 5.55
C GLU A 7 -31.63 1.32 5.22
N ARG A 8 -31.70 2.49 5.87
CA ARG A 8 -30.68 3.55 5.71
C ARG A 8 -29.29 3.15 6.20
N ASP A 9 -29.17 2.47 7.34
CA ASP A 9 -27.85 1.98 7.84
C ASP A 9 -27.22 0.96 6.89
N ARG A 10 -28.03 0.11 6.23
CA ARG A 10 -27.53 -0.75 5.15
C ARG A 10 -27.26 0.04 3.88
N THR A 11 -28.04 1.06 3.54
CA THR A 11 -27.74 1.90 2.38
C THR A 11 -26.44 2.68 2.58
N ASP A 12 -26.09 3.10 3.80
CA ASP A 12 -24.78 3.66 4.15
C ASP A 12 -23.65 2.62 4.08
N GLU A 13 -23.95 1.33 4.28
CA GLU A 13 -23.04 0.20 4.00
C GLU A 13 -22.75 0.03 2.49
N TYR A 14 -23.66 0.53 1.63
CA TYR A 14 -23.53 0.53 0.16
C TYR A 14 -23.25 1.91 -0.47
N GLU A 15 -23.26 3.02 0.28
CA GLU A 15 -22.91 4.38 -0.24
C GLU A 15 -21.43 4.53 -0.62
N LYS A 16 -20.63 3.45 -0.60
CA LYS A 16 -19.19 3.51 -0.89
C LYS A 16 -18.62 2.32 -1.64
N GLU A 17 -19.41 1.61 -2.46
CA GLU A 17 -18.84 0.74 -3.51
C GLU A 17 -18.23 1.56 -4.67
N GLU A 18 -17.46 2.61 -4.36
CA GLU A 18 -16.50 3.17 -5.31
C GLU A 18 -15.29 2.22 -5.48
N ALA A 19 -15.03 1.32 -4.52
CA ALA A 19 -13.91 0.38 -4.55
C ALA A 19 -14.19 -0.82 -5.47
N MET A 20 -13.56 -0.85 -6.65
CA MET A 20 -13.67 -1.96 -7.61
C MET A 20 -12.71 -3.12 -7.27
N LEU A 21 -11.69 -2.86 -6.44
CA LEU A 21 -10.69 -3.84 -6.02
C LEU A 21 -10.21 -3.53 -4.59
N VAL A 22 -10.24 -4.57 -3.75
CA VAL A 22 -9.67 -4.55 -2.39
C VAL A 22 -8.71 -5.71 -2.26
N VAL A 23 -7.47 -5.44 -1.86
CA VAL A 23 -6.43 -6.43 -1.58
C VAL A 23 -6.07 -6.34 -0.11
N ASN A 24 -6.30 -7.41 0.63
CA ASN A 24 -5.85 -7.54 2.02
C ASN A 24 -4.56 -8.35 2.06
N VAL A 25 -3.54 -7.79 2.71
CA VAL A 25 -2.31 -8.51 3.01
C VAL A 25 -2.36 -8.95 4.46
N GLU A 26 -2.26 -10.26 4.69
CA GLU A 26 -2.49 -10.86 6.00
C GLU A 26 -1.36 -11.83 6.35
N VAL A 27 -0.98 -11.85 7.61
CA VAL A 27 -0.03 -12.82 8.17
C VAL A 27 -0.81 -13.90 8.90
N TRP A 28 -0.44 -15.14 8.63
CA TRP A 28 -1.03 -16.34 9.22
C TRP A 28 0.07 -17.12 9.97
N PRO A 29 0.40 -16.75 11.21
CA PRO A 29 1.44 -17.41 11.98
C PRO A 29 1.14 -18.91 12.12
N TRP A 30 2.04 -19.75 11.61
CA TRP A 30 1.88 -21.21 11.60
C TRP A 30 0.59 -21.72 10.93
N GLY A 31 -0.02 -20.93 10.03
CA GLY A 31 -1.27 -21.29 9.35
C GLY A 31 -2.51 -21.29 10.26
N ARG A 32 -2.44 -20.62 11.42
CA ARG A 32 -3.52 -20.59 12.41
C ARG A 32 -4.42 -19.38 12.22
N GLU A 33 -5.69 -19.63 11.95
CA GLU A 33 -6.70 -18.59 11.73
C GLU A 33 -6.90 -17.72 12.98
N GLU A 34 -6.81 -18.28 14.18
CA GLU A 34 -6.96 -17.54 15.43
C GLU A 34 -5.82 -16.55 15.71
N ARG A 35 -4.73 -16.66 14.94
CA ARG A 35 -3.55 -15.77 15.02
C ARG A 35 -3.42 -14.87 13.80
N LYS A 36 -4.39 -14.92 12.88
CA LYS A 36 -4.42 -14.12 11.66
C LYS A 36 -4.52 -12.64 12.00
N TYR A 37 -3.73 -11.82 11.31
CA TYR A 37 -3.87 -10.37 11.36
C TYR A 37 -3.52 -9.73 10.02
N LYS A 38 -4.16 -8.59 9.74
CA LYS A 38 -3.94 -7.81 8.52
C LYS A 38 -2.78 -6.85 8.72
N ILE A 39 -1.86 -6.81 7.76
CA ILE A 39 -0.68 -5.93 7.75
C ILE A 39 -0.75 -4.84 6.67
N GLY A 40 -1.66 -4.97 5.71
CA GLY A 40 -1.84 -3.95 4.68
C GLY A 40 -3.13 -4.10 3.89
N GLU A 41 -3.50 -3.03 3.21
CA GLU A 41 -4.65 -2.92 2.31
C GLU A 41 -4.27 -2.11 1.06
N ILE A 42 -4.75 -2.56 -0.09
CA ILE A 42 -4.81 -1.73 -1.29
C ILE A 42 -6.28 -1.62 -1.69
N THR A 43 -6.78 -0.40 -1.82
CA THR A 43 -8.10 -0.14 -2.42
C THR A 43 -7.92 0.61 -3.72
N ALA A 44 -8.63 0.20 -4.76
CA ALA A 44 -8.66 0.90 -6.04
C ALA A 44 -10.10 1.08 -6.50
N GLY A 45 -10.54 2.33 -6.50
CA GLY A 45 -11.86 2.71 -6.96
C GLY A 45 -11.85 3.27 -8.36
N ASN A 46 -12.72 2.76 -9.23
CA ASN A 46 -12.82 3.26 -10.60
C ASN A 46 -13.56 4.60 -10.61
N ILE A 47 -12.90 5.66 -11.03
CA ILE A 47 -13.48 7.01 -11.03
C ILE A 47 -13.85 7.50 -12.43
N ALA A 48 -13.30 6.88 -13.48
CA ALA A 48 -13.62 7.20 -14.86
C ALA A 48 -13.12 6.13 -15.84
N GLY A 49 -13.81 6.02 -16.98
CA GLY A 49 -13.30 5.39 -18.21
C GLY A 49 -13.93 4.04 -18.58
N GLY A 50 -13.60 3.59 -19.79
CA GLY A 50 -14.09 2.35 -20.41
C GLY A 50 -13.04 1.25 -20.34
N ARG A 51 -12.37 0.96 -21.46
CA ARG A 51 -11.22 0.05 -21.53
C ARG A 51 -9.97 0.63 -20.85
N ILE A 52 -9.70 1.90 -21.13
CA ILE A 52 -8.69 2.70 -20.44
C ILE A 52 -9.41 3.47 -19.33
N SER A 53 -8.93 3.32 -18.09
CA SER A 53 -9.60 3.84 -16.91
C SER A 53 -8.64 4.53 -15.95
N SER A 54 -9.21 5.45 -15.16
CA SER A 54 -8.54 6.08 -14.03
C SER A 54 -9.07 5.51 -12.72
N TYR A 55 -8.18 5.33 -11.77
CA TYR A 55 -8.47 4.77 -10.46
C TYR A 55 -8.02 5.72 -9.35
N LYS A 56 -8.87 5.92 -8.35
CA LYS A 56 -8.45 6.46 -7.06
C LYS A 56 -7.92 5.30 -6.23
N VAL A 57 -6.64 5.35 -5.87
CA VAL A 57 -5.94 4.27 -5.19
C VAL A 57 -5.53 4.72 -3.81
N ARG A 58 -5.75 3.88 -2.80
CA ARG A 58 -5.16 4.03 -1.47
C ARG A 58 -4.37 2.78 -1.11
N VAL A 59 -3.13 2.96 -0.68
CA VAL A 59 -2.25 1.90 -0.22
C VAL A 59 -1.91 2.15 1.24
N GLN A 60 -2.23 1.18 2.10
CA GLN A 60 -1.93 1.23 3.52
C GLN A 60 -1.13 0.00 3.92
N GLN A 61 -0.07 0.20 4.69
CA GLN A 61 0.71 -0.89 5.28
C GLN A 61 1.20 -0.47 6.66
N ALA A 62 1.03 -1.34 7.64
CA ALA A 62 1.66 -1.16 8.94
C ALA A 62 3.18 -1.23 8.79
N GLY A 63 3.87 -0.27 9.41
CA GLY A 63 5.32 -0.34 9.55
C GLY A 63 5.71 -1.44 10.55
N TYR A 64 6.92 -1.96 10.40
CA TYR A 64 7.53 -2.88 11.34
C TYR A 64 8.96 -2.44 11.65
N GLU A 65 9.09 -1.64 12.70
CA GLU A 65 10.35 -1.07 13.17
C GLU A 65 11.46 -2.11 13.39
N PRO A 66 11.20 -3.30 13.97
CA PRO A 66 12.25 -4.30 14.17
C PRO A 66 12.92 -4.80 12.88
N GLU A 67 12.25 -4.71 11.74
CA GLU A 67 12.82 -5.06 10.42
C GLU A 67 13.16 -3.82 9.58
N GLY A 68 13.05 -2.62 10.15
CA GLY A 68 13.28 -1.36 9.44
C GLY A 68 12.27 -1.10 8.31
N VAL A 69 11.08 -1.72 8.38
CA VAL A 69 10.03 -1.55 7.36
C VAL A 69 9.18 -0.33 7.73
N PRO A 70 9.18 0.75 6.92
CA PRO A 70 8.35 1.92 7.20
C PRO A 70 6.86 1.61 6.97
N ALA A 71 6.00 2.39 7.63
CA ALA A 71 4.57 2.40 7.31
C ALA A 71 4.33 3.08 5.96
N ILE A 72 3.27 2.67 5.27
CA ILE A 72 2.78 3.29 4.04
C ILE A 72 1.34 3.74 4.30
N ASP A 73 1.00 4.97 3.96
CA ASP A 73 -0.39 5.48 3.88
C ASP A 73 -0.45 6.51 2.77
N GLU A 74 -0.62 6.02 1.54
CA GLU A 74 -0.58 6.83 0.32
C GLU A 74 -1.94 6.80 -0.38
N GLU A 75 -2.42 7.96 -0.82
CA GLU A 75 -3.62 8.09 -1.65
C GLU A 75 -3.27 8.88 -2.92
N PHE A 76 -3.52 8.30 -4.09
CA PHE A 76 -3.17 8.90 -5.37
C PHE A 76 -4.13 8.47 -6.49
N LEU A 77 -4.00 9.12 -7.64
CA LEU A 77 -4.81 8.85 -8.82
C LEU A 77 -3.95 8.18 -9.89
N LEU A 78 -4.28 6.92 -10.19
CA LEU A 78 -3.64 6.13 -11.23
C LEU A 78 -4.40 6.31 -12.53
N ARG A 79 -3.77 6.95 -13.52
CA ARG A 79 -4.38 7.28 -14.82
C ARG A 79 -4.04 6.25 -15.88
N ASP A 80 -4.85 6.24 -16.94
CA ASP A 80 -4.57 5.58 -18.21
C ASP A 80 -4.26 4.07 -18.13
N HIS A 81 -4.86 3.37 -17.17
CA HIS A 81 -4.68 1.92 -17.03
C HIS A 81 -5.57 1.14 -18.02
N ASP A 82 -4.98 0.26 -18.84
CA ASP A 82 -5.75 -0.67 -19.69
C ASP A 82 -6.27 -1.83 -18.85
N ARG A 83 -7.59 -1.89 -18.66
CA ARG A 83 -8.29 -2.96 -17.94
C ARG A 83 -8.05 -4.35 -18.54
N GLY A 84 -7.69 -4.42 -19.82
CA GLY A 84 -7.30 -5.67 -20.47
C GLY A 84 -6.02 -6.30 -19.90
N THR A 85 -5.20 -5.52 -19.17
CA THR A 85 -3.99 -6.02 -18.49
C THR A 85 -4.29 -6.71 -17.16
N GLY A 86 -5.50 -6.51 -16.62
CA GLY A 86 -6.02 -7.22 -15.46
C GLY A 86 -5.64 -6.65 -14.10
N ALA A 87 -6.31 -7.15 -13.06
CA ALA A 87 -6.20 -6.66 -11.69
C ALA A 87 -4.78 -6.72 -11.10
N MET A 88 -4.00 -7.75 -11.42
CA MET A 88 -2.63 -7.88 -10.92
C MET A 88 -1.68 -6.82 -11.49
N ALA A 89 -1.91 -6.37 -12.73
CA ALA A 89 -1.15 -5.27 -13.31
C ALA A 89 -1.47 -3.95 -12.60
N LEU A 90 -2.76 -3.71 -12.29
CA LEU A 90 -3.18 -2.55 -11.51
C LEU A 90 -2.53 -2.52 -10.11
N ILE A 91 -2.49 -3.67 -9.43
CA ILE A 91 -1.84 -3.79 -8.11
C ILE A 91 -0.34 -3.48 -8.21
N ARG A 92 0.35 -4.04 -9.21
CA ARG A 92 1.77 -3.77 -9.43
C ARG A 92 2.01 -2.27 -9.63
N ASP A 93 1.25 -1.64 -10.53
CA ASP A 93 1.44 -0.23 -10.86
C ASP A 93 1.14 0.67 -9.65
N ALA A 94 0.14 0.33 -8.84
CA ALA A 94 -0.14 0.98 -7.57
C ALA A 94 1.04 0.88 -6.59
N LEU A 95 1.61 -0.31 -6.41
CA LEU A 95 2.74 -0.53 -5.51
C LEU A 95 4.02 0.19 -5.98
N LEU A 96 4.25 0.28 -7.29
CA LEU A 96 5.40 1.03 -7.83
C LEU A 96 5.36 2.52 -7.51
N ILE A 97 4.16 3.08 -7.30
CA ILE A 97 3.97 4.48 -6.92
C ILE A 97 4.05 4.63 -5.39
N ALA A 98 3.40 3.73 -4.65
CA ALA A 98 3.23 3.85 -3.20
C ALA A 98 4.47 3.46 -2.38
N VAL A 99 5.32 2.57 -2.88
CA VAL A 99 6.46 2.06 -2.12
C VAL A 99 7.64 3.02 -2.24
N PRO A 100 8.13 3.60 -1.12
CA PRO A 100 9.29 4.47 -1.16
C PRO A 100 10.53 3.69 -1.64
N PRO A 101 11.43 4.32 -2.41
CA PRO A 101 12.68 3.67 -2.79
C PRO A 101 13.49 3.34 -1.53
N PRO A 102 14.28 2.25 -1.55
CA PRO A 102 15.12 1.90 -0.40
C PRO A 102 16.06 3.05 -0.07
N VAL A 103 16.12 3.43 1.20
CA VAL A 103 17.11 4.39 1.69
C VAL A 103 18.47 3.70 1.67
N ILE A 104 19.25 3.94 0.61
CA ILE A 104 20.66 3.54 0.60
C ILE A 104 21.37 4.53 1.53
N SER A 105 21.59 4.14 2.78
CA SER A 105 22.49 4.88 3.66
C SER A 105 23.89 4.83 3.06
N SER A 106 24.30 5.96 2.45
CA SER A 106 25.65 6.17 1.96
C SER A 106 26.61 6.46 3.11
N ASP A 107 26.59 5.68 4.18
CA ASP A 107 27.61 5.73 5.23
C ASP A 107 28.72 4.73 4.92
N ARG A 108 29.40 4.95 3.80
CA ARG A 108 30.78 4.48 3.68
C ARG A 108 31.61 5.38 4.58
N SER A 109 31.75 4.97 5.84
CA SER A 109 32.76 5.50 6.75
C SER A 109 34.14 5.36 6.09
N GLU A 110 34.71 6.48 5.64
CA GLU A 110 36.16 6.60 5.45
C GLU A 110 36.82 6.58 6.84
N ALA A 111 36.97 5.40 7.43
CA ALA A 111 37.98 5.17 8.45
C ALA A 111 39.32 4.93 7.74
N GLY A 112 39.88 6.01 7.18
CA GLY A 112 41.24 6.03 6.64
C GLY A 112 42.25 6.17 7.78
N VAL A 113 42.86 5.05 8.15
CA VAL A 113 44.06 4.95 9.00
C VAL A 113 45.18 5.84 8.46
N GLY A 114 45.79 6.68 9.31
CA GLY A 114 46.91 7.55 8.92
C GLY A 114 47.76 8.06 10.09
N SER A 115 48.56 7.15 10.65
CA SER A 115 49.85 7.31 11.37
C SER A 115 50.10 8.52 12.30
N THR A 116 50.17 8.24 13.60
CA THR A 116 51.06 8.95 14.54
C THR A 116 52.52 8.52 14.29
N LEU A 117 53.38 9.44 13.88
CA LEU A 117 54.84 9.26 13.93
C LEU A 117 55.37 9.73 15.29
N PRO A 118 56.39 9.09 15.88
CA PRO A 118 57.00 9.54 17.11
C PRO A 118 58.00 10.67 16.86
N GLU A 119 58.09 11.58 17.83
CA GLU A 119 59.10 12.64 17.97
C GLU A 119 60.51 12.05 18.17
N GLU A 120 61.50 12.63 17.48
CA GLU A 120 62.90 12.74 17.90
C GLU A 120 63.34 14.19 17.81
#